data_AF-A0A8C2TJI9-F1
#
_entry.id   AF-A0A8C2TJI9-F1
#
_cell.length_a   1.000
_cell.length_b   1.000
_cell.length_c   1.000
_cell.angle_alpha   90.00
_cell.angle_beta   90.00
_cell.angle_gamma   90.00
#
_symmetry.space_group_name_H-M   'P 1'
#
loop_
_entity.id
_entity.type
_entity.pdbx_description
1 polymer ?
#
loop_
_entity_poly.entity_id
_entity_poly.type
_entity_poly.pdbx_seq_one_letter_code
_entity_poly.pdbx_strand_id
1 'polypeptide(L)'
;MAVSRLPGAMRLLRFQRPGAAGPRLGLQEEEGGDVVDLSEAEPELPRSMRAFLESGEHGLAAARRWALASGRHRLPRAGVRLLAPIDDPEKVICVGLNYRDHCLEQDVKVPKEPLIFSKFPSAITGPFDDIVHPEVDWEAELAAIVGKAGRHIQESVAMEHIVGFAVANDVSARDWQMRRNGRQWLLGKTFDTFCPIGPAIVTKDSVTGGDLTGWEAFFQLHGMTHLLCRCPQPAHPLQRQRAADAEQQHQPTRLQAAPAHCLGVPVCSTGRRETTAS
;
A
#
# COMPACT_ATOMS: atom_id res chain seq x y z
N MET A 1 -7.94 29.29 -19.78
CA MET A 1 -6.76 28.39 -19.69
C MET A 1 -7.25 27.08 -19.11
N ALA A 2 -7.40 26.05 -19.94
CA ALA A 2 -7.93 24.77 -19.53
C ALA A 2 -6.83 23.97 -18.82
N VAL A 3 -7.00 23.71 -17.53
CA VAL A 3 -6.19 22.71 -16.81
C VAL A 3 -6.62 21.36 -17.35
N SER A 4 -5.87 20.83 -18.32
CA SER A 4 -6.04 19.47 -18.78
C SER A 4 -5.78 18.55 -17.59
N ARG A 5 -6.82 17.87 -17.10
CA ARG A 5 -6.64 16.70 -16.25
C ARG A 5 -5.74 15.74 -17.03
N LEU A 6 -4.56 15.46 -16.50
CA LEU A 6 -3.66 14.47 -17.05
C LEU A 6 -4.39 13.11 -17.05
N PRO A 7 -4.30 12.32 -18.13
CA PRO A 7 -5.06 11.09 -18.25
C PRO A 7 -4.44 10.02 -17.36
N GLY A 8 -5.26 9.40 -16.52
CA GLY A 8 -4.95 8.12 -15.87
C GLY A 8 -4.06 8.17 -14.63
N ALA A 9 -4.13 7.08 -13.88
CA ALA A 9 -3.26 6.85 -12.73
C ALA A 9 -1.87 6.43 -13.17
N MET A 10 -0.86 6.86 -12.40
CA MET A 10 0.52 6.47 -12.63
C MET A 10 0.95 5.36 -11.67
N ARG A 11 1.91 4.54 -12.09
CA ARG A 11 2.55 3.52 -11.24
C ARG A 11 4.00 3.93 -10.98
N LEU A 12 4.26 4.46 -9.80
CA LEU A 12 5.60 4.84 -9.35
C LEU A 12 6.31 3.61 -8.77
N LEU A 13 7.53 3.34 -9.21
CA LEU A 13 8.25 2.14 -8.80
C LEU A 13 9.72 2.40 -8.55
N ARG A 14 10.37 1.43 -7.93
CA ARG A 14 11.83 1.34 -7.83
C ARG A 14 12.31 0.12 -8.59
N PHE A 15 13.43 0.26 -9.27
CA PHE A 15 14.01 -0.83 -10.04
C PHE A 15 15.53 -0.79 -10.07
N GLN A 16 16.12 -1.92 -10.41
CA GLN A 16 17.55 -2.07 -10.63
C GLN A 16 17.79 -2.48 -12.10
N ARG A 17 18.65 -1.73 -12.79
CA ARG A 17 19.16 -2.15 -14.11
C ARG A 17 20.32 -3.12 -13.93
N PRO A 18 20.50 -4.10 -14.84
CA PRO A 18 21.73 -4.87 -14.92
C PRO A 18 22.96 -3.95 -15.01
N GLY A 19 23.95 -4.16 -14.14
CA GLY A 19 25.20 -3.37 -14.13
C GLY A 19 25.10 -1.93 -13.62
N ALA A 20 23.93 -1.43 -13.22
CA ALA A 20 23.83 -0.10 -12.62
C ALA A 20 24.35 -0.09 -11.17
N ALA A 21 24.92 1.04 -10.75
CA ALA A 21 25.52 1.21 -9.43
C ALA A 21 24.51 1.15 -8.27
N GLY A 22 23.21 1.30 -8.53
CA GLY A 22 22.17 1.19 -7.51
C GLY A 22 20.74 1.38 -8.01
N PRO A 23 19.77 1.37 -7.08
CA PRO A 23 18.35 1.52 -7.37
C PRO A 23 18.01 2.82 -8.10
N ARG A 24 16.99 2.77 -8.95
CA ARG A 24 16.47 3.92 -9.71
C ARG A 24 14.97 4.05 -9.51
N LEU A 25 14.49 5.29 -9.60
CA LEU A 25 13.06 5.60 -9.66
C LEU A 25 12.54 5.43 -11.08
N GLY A 26 11.38 4.79 -11.20
CA GLY A 26 10.71 4.56 -12.46
C GLY A 26 9.23 4.87 -12.41
N LEU A 27 8.66 4.95 -13.60
CA LEU A 27 7.23 5.15 -13.84
C LEU A 27 6.74 4.15 -14.87
N GLN A 28 5.56 3.58 -14.65
CA GLN A 28 4.77 2.92 -15.67
C GLN A 28 3.43 3.64 -15.82
N GLU A 29 2.96 3.74 -17.07
CA GLU A 29 1.64 4.27 -17.41
C GLU A 29 0.55 3.21 -17.19
N GLU A 30 0.90 1.94 -17.38
CA GLU A 30 0.00 0.80 -17.21
C GLU A 30 0.72 -0.37 -16.55
N GLU A 31 -0.06 -1.32 -16.02
CA GLU A 31 0.52 -2.50 -15.39
C GLU A 31 1.27 -3.37 -16.41
N GLY A 32 2.48 -3.79 -16.07
CA GLY A 32 3.31 -4.63 -16.95
C GLY A 32 3.94 -3.90 -18.13
N GLY A 33 3.57 -2.64 -18.41
CA GLY A 33 4.15 -1.83 -19.46
C GLY A 33 5.62 -1.48 -19.23
N ASP A 34 6.29 -0.92 -20.24
CA ASP A 34 7.67 -0.47 -20.13
C ASP A 34 7.88 0.59 -19.03
N VAL A 35 9.10 0.65 -18.52
CA VAL A 35 9.47 1.53 -17.42
C VAL A 35 10.16 2.77 -17.97
N VAL A 36 9.61 3.95 -17.67
CA VAL A 36 10.29 5.23 -17.86
C VAL A 36 11.27 5.43 -16.70
N ASP A 37 12.56 5.58 -17.01
CA ASP A 37 13.58 5.84 -16.01
C ASP A 37 13.63 7.32 -15.62
N LEU A 38 12.88 7.67 -14.59
CA LEU A 38 12.83 9.04 -14.06
C LEU A 38 14.19 9.49 -13.54
N SER A 39 15.04 8.57 -13.09
CA SER A 39 16.35 8.92 -12.56
C SER A 39 17.31 9.40 -13.66
N GLU A 40 17.16 8.87 -14.87
CA GLU A 40 17.89 9.36 -16.04
C GLU A 40 17.24 10.59 -16.65
N ALA A 41 15.93 10.55 -16.79
CA ALA A 41 15.16 11.56 -17.51
C ALA A 41 15.16 12.92 -16.77
N GLU A 42 15.10 12.89 -15.44
CA GLU A 42 15.02 14.10 -14.61
C GLU A 42 16.09 14.04 -13.51
N PRO A 43 17.35 14.39 -13.81
CA PRO A 43 18.47 14.24 -12.86
C PRO A 43 18.34 15.06 -11.58
N GLU A 44 17.53 16.13 -11.59
CA GLU A 44 17.27 17.00 -10.45
C GLU A 44 16.29 16.40 -9.44
N LEU A 45 15.52 15.37 -9.83
CA LEU A 45 14.62 14.70 -8.89
C LEU A 45 15.41 13.90 -7.84
N PRO A 46 14.87 13.81 -6.60
CA PRO A 46 15.45 12.96 -5.57
C PRO A 46 15.57 11.50 -6.03
N ARG A 47 16.57 10.79 -5.50
CA ARG A 47 16.87 9.39 -5.88
C ARG A 47 16.16 8.35 -5.03
N SER A 48 15.72 8.70 -3.82
CA SER A 48 14.89 7.86 -2.95
C SER A 48 13.40 8.12 -3.23
N MET A 49 12.55 7.08 -3.13
CA MET A 49 11.11 7.26 -3.31
C MET A 49 10.53 8.21 -2.25
N ARG A 50 10.92 8.07 -0.97
CA ARG A 50 10.42 8.94 0.10
C ARG A 50 10.64 10.43 -0.22
N ALA A 51 11.88 10.83 -0.49
CA ALA A 51 12.18 12.23 -0.84
C ALA A 51 11.48 12.69 -2.14
N PHE A 52 11.30 11.80 -3.11
CA PHE A 52 10.51 12.10 -4.31
C PHE A 52 9.05 12.39 -3.96
N LEU A 53 8.43 11.57 -3.11
CA LEU A 53 7.05 11.79 -2.64
C LEU A 53 6.93 13.06 -1.79
N GLU A 54 7.94 13.38 -0.98
CA GLU A 54 8.02 14.63 -0.21
C GLU A 54 8.10 15.89 -1.09
N SER A 55 8.55 15.75 -2.34
CA SER A 55 8.49 16.84 -3.34
C SER A 55 7.04 17.14 -3.78
N GLY A 56 6.08 16.31 -3.37
CA GLY A 56 4.65 16.51 -3.58
C GLY A 56 4.28 16.69 -5.04
N GLU A 57 3.39 17.63 -5.30
CA GLU A 57 2.85 17.88 -6.65
C GLU A 57 3.94 18.28 -7.66
N HIS A 58 5.03 18.90 -7.22
CA HIS A 58 6.16 19.22 -8.11
C HIS A 58 6.83 17.95 -8.66
N GLY A 59 7.13 16.97 -7.79
CA GLY A 59 7.70 15.68 -8.19
C GLY A 59 6.75 14.87 -9.07
N LEU A 60 5.47 14.81 -8.68
CA LEU A 60 4.44 14.08 -9.44
C LEU A 60 4.17 14.71 -10.81
N ALA A 61 4.15 16.04 -10.90
CA ALA A 61 4.00 16.74 -12.18
C ALA A 61 5.19 16.46 -13.11
N ALA A 62 6.43 16.47 -12.59
CA ALA A 62 7.61 16.11 -13.37
C ALA A 62 7.53 14.67 -13.90
N ALA A 63 7.13 13.70 -13.07
CA ALA A 63 6.90 12.33 -13.52
C ALA A 63 5.82 12.25 -14.61
N ARG A 64 4.70 12.96 -14.47
CA ARG A 64 3.62 12.98 -15.49
C ARG A 64 4.10 13.52 -16.83
N ARG A 65 4.96 14.54 -16.85
CA ARG A 65 5.53 15.06 -18.12
C ARG A 65 6.33 13.97 -18.83
N TRP A 66 7.10 13.18 -18.10
CA TRP A 66 7.91 12.11 -18.67
C TRP A 66 7.10 10.90 -19.11
N ALA A 67 5.95 10.64 -18.47
CA ALA A 67 4.95 9.68 -18.96
C ALA A 67 4.50 10.04 -20.38
N LEU A 68 4.22 11.33 -20.63
CA LEU A 68 3.71 11.83 -21.91
C LEU A 68 4.81 12.11 -22.95
N ALA A 69 6.09 11.98 -22.58
CA ALA A 69 7.20 12.26 -23.46
C ALA A 69 7.43 11.11 -24.46
N SER A 70 7.90 11.46 -25.66
CA SER A 70 7.97 10.64 -26.89
C SER A 70 8.87 9.39 -26.87
N GLY A 71 8.68 8.47 -25.92
CA GLY A 71 9.36 7.17 -25.90
C GLY A 71 10.79 7.18 -25.34
N ARG A 72 11.30 8.34 -24.90
CA ARG A 72 12.68 8.48 -24.39
C ARG A 72 12.83 7.91 -22.97
N HIS A 73 14.05 7.48 -22.63
CA HIS A 73 14.41 6.88 -21.33
C HIS A 73 13.52 5.71 -20.90
N ARG A 74 12.90 5.02 -21.87
CA ARG A 74 12.07 3.84 -21.66
C ARG A 74 12.90 2.57 -21.76
N LEU A 75 12.61 1.65 -20.84
CA LEU A 75 13.25 0.36 -20.76
C LEU A 75 12.18 -0.73 -20.85
N PRO A 76 12.45 -1.82 -21.57
CA PRO A 76 11.60 -3.00 -21.52
C PRO A 76 11.42 -3.46 -20.07
N ARG A 77 10.18 -3.70 -19.64
CA ARG A 77 9.89 -4.17 -18.27
C ARG A 77 10.66 -5.45 -17.91
N ALA A 78 10.86 -6.34 -18.88
CA ALA A 78 11.62 -7.57 -18.72
C ALA A 78 13.13 -7.34 -18.49
N GLY A 79 13.66 -6.16 -18.84
CA GLY A 79 15.08 -5.81 -18.70
C GLY A 79 15.47 -5.26 -17.34
N VAL A 80 14.55 -5.19 -16.37
CA VAL A 80 14.79 -4.61 -15.05
C VAL A 80 14.26 -5.50 -13.93
N ARG A 81 14.97 -5.49 -12.79
CA ARG A 81 14.47 -6.10 -11.53
C ARG A 81 13.68 -5.05 -10.76
N LEU A 82 12.43 -5.35 -10.42
CA LEU A 82 11.65 -4.48 -9.54
C LEU A 82 12.08 -4.66 -8.07
N LEU A 83 12.06 -3.56 -7.35
CA LEU A 83 12.34 -3.48 -5.92
C LEU A 83 11.08 -3.04 -5.18
N ALA A 84 11.11 -3.05 -3.86
CA ALA A 84 10.07 -2.40 -3.06
C ALA A 84 9.94 -0.94 -3.52
N PRO A 85 8.75 -0.45 -3.90
CA PRO A 85 8.60 0.90 -4.44
C PRO A 85 8.93 1.97 -3.41
N ILE A 86 8.90 1.64 -2.11
CA ILE A 86 9.42 2.43 -1.00
C ILE A 86 10.11 1.48 -0.02
N ASP A 87 11.34 1.80 0.39
CA ASP A 87 12.16 0.99 1.32
C ASP A 87 12.61 1.74 2.57
N ASP A 88 12.45 3.06 2.60
CA ASP A 88 12.85 3.92 3.70
C ASP A 88 11.69 4.69 4.36
N PRO A 89 10.48 4.11 4.56
CA PRO A 89 9.43 4.82 5.28
C PRO A 89 9.84 5.01 6.75
N GLU A 90 9.41 6.12 7.36
CA GLU A 90 9.63 6.33 8.80
C GLU A 90 8.81 5.35 9.66
N LYS A 91 7.60 4.99 9.20
CA LYS A 91 6.67 4.12 9.93
C LYS A 91 5.96 3.14 9.01
N VAL A 92 5.85 1.89 9.46
CA VAL A 92 4.94 0.90 8.88
C VAL A 92 3.86 0.59 9.92
N ILE A 93 2.66 1.13 9.70
CA ILE A 93 1.52 0.94 10.61
C ILE A 93 0.59 -0.11 10.00
N CYS A 94 0.22 -1.09 10.81
CA CYS A 94 -0.59 -2.23 10.39
C CYS A 94 -1.89 -2.24 11.19
N VAL A 95 -2.95 -2.76 10.59
CA VAL A 95 -4.28 -2.83 11.21
C VAL A 95 -4.74 -4.29 11.27
N GLY A 96 -4.92 -4.79 12.49
CA GLY A 96 -5.40 -6.13 12.74
C GLY A 96 -6.91 -6.23 12.72
N LEU A 97 -7.42 -7.42 12.36
CA LEU A 97 -8.85 -7.74 12.45
C LEU A 97 -9.74 -6.72 11.72
N ASN A 98 -9.21 -6.17 10.62
CA ASN A 98 -9.83 -5.09 9.87
C ASN A 98 -10.81 -5.58 8.79
N TYR A 99 -11.05 -6.90 8.77
CA TYR A 99 -11.84 -7.62 7.78
C TYR A 99 -12.90 -8.39 8.54
N ARG A 100 -14.19 -8.06 8.30
CA ARG A 100 -15.30 -8.71 9.01
C ARG A 100 -15.30 -10.22 8.80
N ASP A 101 -15.07 -10.65 7.56
CA ASP A 101 -15.09 -12.08 7.22
C ASP A 101 -13.90 -12.81 7.84
N HIS A 102 -12.72 -12.19 7.87
CA HIS A 102 -11.57 -12.72 8.62
C HIS A 102 -11.86 -12.85 10.14
N CYS A 103 -12.59 -11.89 10.73
CA CYS A 103 -13.03 -12.01 12.12
C CYS A 103 -13.97 -13.22 12.32
N LEU A 104 -14.88 -13.46 11.37
CA LEU A 104 -15.78 -14.60 11.40
C LEU A 104 -15.04 -15.93 11.21
N GLU A 105 -14.04 -15.99 10.33
CA GLU A 105 -13.20 -17.17 10.12
C GLU A 105 -12.44 -17.59 11.39
N GLN A 106 -12.02 -16.62 12.20
CA GLN A 106 -11.30 -16.85 13.45
C GLN A 106 -12.22 -16.98 14.68
N ASP A 107 -13.53 -16.87 14.51
CA ASP A 107 -14.53 -16.80 15.59
C ASP A 107 -14.20 -15.70 16.64
N VAL A 108 -13.75 -14.53 16.15
CA VAL A 108 -13.44 -13.36 16.97
C VAL A 108 -14.43 -12.23 16.73
N LYS A 109 -14.67 -11.42 17.76
CA LYS A 109 -15.52 -10.23 17.65
C LYS A 109 -14.79 -9.16 16.85
N VAL A 110 -15.50 -8.51 15.93
CA VAL A 110 -15.01 -7.30 15.26
C VAL A 110 -14.68 -6.25 16.32
N PRO A 111 -13.44 -5.74 16.37
CA PRO A 111 -13.05 -4.70 17.32
C PRO A 111 -13.90 -3.44 17.18
N LYS A 112 -14.10 -2.71 18.29
CA LYS A 112 -14.79 -1.40 18.28
C LYS A 112 -13.90 -0.25 17.80
N GLU A 113 -12.59 -0.43 17.94
CA GLU A 113 -11.56 0.51 17.50
C GLU A 113 -10.51 -0.26 16.71
N PRO A 114 -9.80 0.37 15.75
CA PRO A 114 -8.76 -0.30 14.97
C PRO A 114 -7.67 -0.89 15.88
N LEU A 115 -7.34 -2.17 15.69
CA LEU A 115 -6.24 -2.81 16.39
C LEU A 115 -4.93 -2.45 15.68
N ILE A 116 -4.20 -1.50 16.23
CA ILE A 116 -2.97 -0.97 15.62
C ILE A 116 -1.74 -1.71 16.13
N PHE A 117 -0.87 -2.10 15.19
CA PHE A 117 0.49 -2.57 15.46
C PHE A 117 1.44 -2.03 14.39
N SER A 118 2.72 -2.45 14.43
CA SER A 118 3.71 -1.98 13.48
C SER A 118 4.62 -3.09 13.00
N LYS A 119 5.17 -2.89 11.80
CA LYS A 119 6.36 -3.59 11.32
C LYS A 119 7.53 -2.60 11.29
N PHE A 120 8.75 -3.12 11.30
CA PHE A 120 9.93 -2.27 11.10
C PHE A 120 10.19 -2.06 9.62
N PRO A 121 10.69 -0.88 9.20
CA PRO A 121 11.13 -0.67 7.82
C PRO A 121 12.16 -1.71 7.35
N SER A 122 12.98 -2.27 8.25
CA SER A 122 13.93 -3.34 7.93
C SER A 122 13.28 -4.63 7.44
N ALA A 123 12.00 -4.87 7.73
CA ALA A 123 11.27 -6.03 7.24
C ALA A 123 10.82 -5.88 5.77
N ILE A 124 10.93 -4.67 5.20
CA ILE A 124 10.48 -4.38 3.84
C ILE A 124 11.35 -5.10 2.81
N THR A 125 10.72 -5.77 1.87
CA THR A 125 11.40 -6.43 0.75
C THR A 125 10.64 -6.22 -0.56
N GLY A 126 11.29 -6.48 -1.68
CA GLY A 126 10.69 -6.37 -3.00
C GLY A 126 9.51 -7.33 -3.23
N PRO A 127 8.66 -7.05 -4.21
CA PRO A 127 7.44 -7.81 -4.49
C PRO A 127 7.69 -9.28 -4.91
N PHE A 128 8.93 -9.60 -5.30
CA PHE A 128 9.33 -10.93 -5.80
C PHE A 128 10.54 -11.49 -5.06
N ASP A 129 10.89 -10.89 -3.92
CA ASP A 129 11.99 -11.38 -3.10
C ASP A 129 11.50 -12.54 -2.20
N ASP A 130 12.41 -13.46 -1.86
CA ASP A 130 12.09 -14.62 -1.05
C ASP A 130 11.76 -14.26 0.41
N ILE A 131 10.85 -15.03 1.00
CA ILE A 131 10.57 -15.00 2.45
C ILE A 131 11.49 -15.99 3.15
N VAL A 132 12.30 -15.52 4.09
CA VAL A 132 13.32 -16.34 4.75
C VAL A 132 12.87 -16.69 6.17
N HIS A 133 11.93 -17.63 6.29
CA HIS A 133 11.51 -18.21 7.57
C HIS A 133 10.86 -19.59 7.37
N PRO A 134 11.08 -20.58 8.25
CA PRO A 134 10.65 -21.96 8.03
C PRO A 134 9.12 -22.16 8.05
N GLU A 135 8.41 -21.43 8.90
CA GLU A 135 6.95 -21.52 9.04
C GLU A 135 6.35 -20.12 9.00
N VAL A 136 5.54 -19.85 7.99
CA VAL A 136 4.92 -18.54 7.80
C VAL A 136 3.46 -18.67 7.38
N ASP A 137 2.72 -17.63 7.69
CA ASP A 137 1.39 -17.37 7.20
C ASP A 137 1.41 -16.05 6.42
N TRP A 138 0.58 -15.95 5.40
CA TRP A 138 0.47 -14.81 4.49
C TRP A 138 -0.78 -13.96 4.71
N GLU A 139 -0.69 -12.65 4.53
CA GLU A 139 -1.84 -11.77 4.62
C GLU A 139 -1.64 -10.72 3.54
N ALA A 140 -2.31 -10.87 2.38
CA ALA A 140 -2.19 -9.82 1.37
C ALA A 140 -3.06 -8.61 1.76
N GLU A 141 -2.50 -7.42 1.58
CA GLU A 141 -3.02 -6.19 2.18
C GLU A 141 -2.93 -5.04 1.19
N LEU A 142 -3.86 -4.10 1.31
CA LEU A 142 -3.79 -2.82 0.61
C LEU A 142 -2.96 -1.85 1.46
N ALA A 143 -1.81 -1.45 0.96
CA ALA A 143 -0.97 -0.45 1.60
C ALA A 143 -1.32 0.95 1.08
N ALA A 144 -1.89 1.82 1.93
CA ALA A 144 -1.99 3.25 1.62
C ALA A 144 -0.68 3.96 1.96
N ILE A 145 -0.16 4.73 1.01
CA ILE A 145 1.08 5.49 1.16
C ILE A 145 0.73 6.94 1.50
N VAL A 146 1.14 7.40 2.69
CA VAL A 146 0.96 8.78 3.13
C VAL A 146 2.04 9.67 2.52
N GLY A 147 1.66 10.60 1.65
CA GLY A 147 2.58 11.58 1.03
C GLY A 147 2.64 12.94 1.73
N LYS A 148 1.66 13.24 2.61
CA LYS A 148 1.60 14.51 3.35
C LYS A 148 1.47 14.25 4.85
N ALA A 149 2.41 14.76 5.65
CA ALA A 149 2.35 14.70 7.11
C ALA A 149 1.08 15.40 7.64
N GLY A 150 0.58 14.94 8.79
CA GLY A 150 -0.50 15.63 9.49
C GLY A 150 -0.72 15.06 10.88
N ARG A 151 -1.40 15.83 11.73
CA ARG A 151 -1.81 15.43 13.07
C ARG A 151 -3.26 15.82 13.28
N HIS A 152 -4.04 14.94 13.93
CA HIS A 152 -5.49 15.12 14.12
C HIS A 152 -6.18 15.36 12.76
N ILE A 153 -5.80 14.55 11.77
CA ILE A 153 -6.37 14.63 10.42
C ILE A 153 -7.85 14.24 10.53
N GLN A 154 -8.73 15.12 10.04
CA GLN A 154 -10.16 14.81 9.98
C GLN A 154 -10.42 13.76 8.91
N GLU A 155 -11.36 12.86 9.17
CA GLU A 155 -11.72 11.78 8.23
C GLU A 155 -12.04 12.32 6.83
N SER A 156 -12.79 13.43 6.76
CA SER A 156 -13.23 14.07 5.52
C SER A 156 -12.09 14.53 4.60
N VAL A 157 -10.87 14.72 5.14
CA VAL A 157 -9.69 15.14 4.37
C VAL A 157 -8.57 14.08 4.38
N ALA A 158 -8.81 12.89 4.94
CA ALA A 158 -7.79 11.86 5.06
C ALA A 158 -7.20 11.44 3.69
N MET A 159 -8.05 11.34 2.66
CA MET A 159 -7.61 11.00 1.29
C MET A 159 -6.73 12.07 0.63
N GLU A 160 -6.75 13.31 1.13
CA GLU A 160 -5.82 14.34 0.67
C GLU A 160 -4.37 14.04 1.07
N HIS A 161 -4.18 13.31 2.17
CA HIS A 161 -2.86 12.93 2.70
C HIS A 161 -2.26 11.69 2.03
N ILE A 162 -3.08 10.88 1.37
CA ILE A 162 -2.64 9.70 0.63
C ILE A 162 -2.09 10.14 -0.73
N VAL A 163 -0.93 9.61 -1.13
CA VAL A 163 -0.37 9.80 -2.48
C VAL A 163 -0.76 8.66 -3.41
N GLY A 164 -0.90 7.45 -2.87
CA GLY A 164 -1.24 6.28 -3.64
C GLY A 164 -1.32 5.03 -2.79
N PHE A 165 -1.43 3.91 -3.47
CA PHE A 165 -1.62 2.60 -2.87
C PHE A 165 -0.65 1.57 -3.46
N ALA A 166 -0.29 0.55 -2.70
CA ALA A 166 0.50 -0.58 -3.16
C ALA A 166 -0.09 -1.89 -2.62
N VAL A 167 0.26 -3.01 -3.22
CA VAL A 167 0.01 -4.33 -2.61
C VAL A 167 1.12 -4.61 -1.62
N ALA A 168 0.76 -5.10 -0.44
CA ALA A 168 1.70 -5.57 0.57
C ALA A 168 1.32 -6.99 1.03
N ASN A 169 2.28 -7.70 1.63
CA ASN A 169 2.02 -8.94 2.34
C ASN A 169 2.46 -8.79 3.80
N ASP A 170 1.53 -8.91 4.74
CA ASP A 170 1.78 -8.91 6.18
C ASP A 170 2.12 -10.33 6.67
N VAL A 171 3.29 -10.80 6.26
CA VAL A 171 3.79 -12.13 6.61
C VAL A 171 3.90 -12.28 8.13
N SER A 172 3.50 -13.45 8.61
CA SER A 172 3.31 -13.74 10.02
C SER A 172 3.89 -15.10 10.42
N ALA A 173 4.74 -15.13 11.44
CA ALA A 173 5.14 -16.35 12.12
C ALA A 173 4.18 -16.59 13.29
N ARG A 174 3.17 -17.45 13.07
CA ARG A 174 2.03 -17.62 14.01
C ARG A 174 2.42 -18.23 15.34
N ASP A 175 3.43 -19.08 15.37
CA ASP A 175 4.00 -19.64 16.59
C ASP A 175 4.58 -18.53 17.48
N TRP A 176 5.29 -17.56 16.90
CA TRP A 176 5.79 -16.38 17.62
C TRP A 176 4.65 -15.44 18.02
N GLN A 177 3.73 -15.14 17.09
CA GLN A 177 2.62 -14.21 17.33
C GLN A 177 1.69 -14.68 18.46
N MET A 178 1.38 -15.98 18.52
CA MET A 178 0.31 -16.50 19.39
C MET A 178 0.80 -17.20 20.66
N ARG A 179 2.07 -17.65 20.69
CA ARG A 179 2.58 -18.49 21.80
C ARG A 179 3.69 -17.82 22.62
N ARG A 180 4.27 -16.72 22.15
CA ARG A 180 5.41 -16.05 22.80
C ARG A 180 5.03 -14.66 23.32
N ASN A 181 5.85 -14.15 24.26
CA ASN A 181 5.83 -12.77 24.75
C ASN A 181 4.44 -12.17 25.02
N GLY A 182 3.57 -12.91 25.72
CA GLY A 182 2.23 -12.44 26.06
C GLY A 182 1.31 -12.17 24.87
N ARG A 183 1.54 -12.84 23.72
CA ARG A 183 0.78 -12.68 22.47
C ARG A 183 0.89 -11.29 21.84
N GLN A 184 1.96 -10.57 22.12
CA GLN A 184 2.27 -9.33 21.41
C GLN A 184 2.66 -9.65 19.97
N TRP A 185 2.02 -9.00 19.00
CA TRP A 185 2.16 -9.38 17.59
C TRP A 185 3.50 -9.01 16.98
N LEU A 186 4.20 -8.02 17.54
CA LEU A 186 5.48 -7.51 17.05
C LEU A 186 6.43 -8.66 16.66
N LEU A 187 6.69 -9.60 17.58
CA LEU A 187 7.65 -10.67 17.34
C LEU A 187 7.29 -11.59 16.17
N GLY A 188 5.99 -11.85 15.95
CA GLY A 188 5.55 -12.69 14.83
C GLY A 188 5.44 -11.92 13.51
N LYS A 189 5.49 -10.59 13.54
CA LYS A 189 5.21 -9.72 12.40
C LYS A 189 6.45 -8.98 11.89
N THR A 190 7.57 -8.93 12.61
CA THR A 190 8.68 -8.03 12.26
C THR A 190 10.01 -8.71 11.93
N PHE A 191 10.01 -9.99 11.54
CA PHE A 191 11.21 -10.62 11.00
C PHE A 191 11.63 -9.95 9.68
N ASP A 192 12.91 -10.07 9.33
CA ASP A 192 13.39 -9.67 8.01
C ASP A 192 12.56 -10.38 6.92
N THR A 193 12.38 -9.73 5.77
CA THR A 193 11.54 -10.21 4.64
C THR A 193 10.03 -10.29 4.91
N PHE A 194 9.52 -9.96 6.10
CA PHE A 194 8.09 -10.14 6.42
C PHE A 194 7.17 -9.02 5.89
N CYS A 195 7.70 -8.01 5.19
CA CYS A 195 6.90 -6.97 4.57
C CYS A 195 7.21 -6.80 3.07
N PRO A 196 6.94 -7.81 2.21
CA PRO A 196 6.96 -7.61 0.77
C PRO A 196 5.96 -6.53 0.37
N ILE A 197 6.38 -5.58 -0.45
CA ILE A 197 5.53 -4.51 -0.97
C ILE A 197 5.86 -4.22 -2.43
N GLY A 198 4.83 -3.95 -3.24
CA GLY A 198 4.98 -3.56 -4.64
C GLY A 198 3.92 -4.18 -5.55
N PRO A 199 4.19 -4.29 -6.86
CA PRO A 199 5.41 -3.86 -7.55
C PRO A 199 5.55 -2.34 -7.70
N ALA A 200 4.49 -1.57 -7.48
CA ALA A 200 4.47 -0.13 -7.65
C ALA A 200 3.52 0.53 -6.64
N ILE A 201 3.70 1.83 -6.44
CA ILE A 201 2.72 2.72 -5.83
C ILE A 201 1.85 3.25 -6.97
N VAL A 202 0.59 2.85 -6.99
CA VAL A 202 -0.42 3.39 -7.90
C VAL A 202 -0.95 4.70 -7.32
N THR A 203 -0.84 5.80 -8.06
CA THR A 203 -1.30 7.10 -7.56
C THR A 203 -2.81 7.09 -7.32
N LYS A 204 -3.26 7.86 -6.32
CA LYS A 204 -4.68 7.92 -5.94
C LYS A 204 -5.61 8.42 -7.04
N ASP A 205 -5.08 8.98 -8.13
CA ASP A 205 -5.84 9.37 -9.32
C ASP A 205 -6.56 8.17 -9.97
N SER A 206 -6.11 6.95 -9.68
CA SER A 206 -6.81 5.69 -10.02
C SER A 206 -8.13 5.50 -9.28
N VAL A 207 -8.32 6.21 -8.17
CA VAL A 207 -9.47 6.10 -7.27
C VAL A 207 -10.42 7.26 -7.58
N THR A 208 -11.39 7.02 -8.45
CA THR A 208 -12.41 8.02 -8.79
C THR A 208 -13.29 8.36 -7.58
N GLY A 209 -13.42 9.65 -7.26
CA GLY A 209 -14.35 10.13 -6.22
C GLY A 209 -13.92 9.85 -4.78
N GLY A 210 -12.69 9.40 -4.55
CA GLY A 210 -12.23 8.96 -3.22
C GLY A 210 -12.87 7.64 -2.78
N ASP A 211 -13.60 6.98 -3.68
CA ASP A 211 -14.27 5.71 -3.43
C ASP A 211 -13.38 4.56 -3.91
N LEU A 212 -12.87 3.78 -2.97
CA LEU A 212 -12.11 2.56 -3.25
C LEU A 212 -13.03 1.39 -3.64
N THR A 213 -14.35 1.56 -3.61
CA THR A 213 -15.32 0.51 -3.95
C THR A 213 -14.99 -0.15 -5.28
N GLY A 214 -14.94 -1.48 -5.27
CA GLY A 214 -14.71 -2.28 -6.49
C GLY A 214 -13.24 -2.55 -6.82
N TRP A 215 -12.29 -2.03 -6.03
CA TRP A 215 -10.91 -2.50 -6.08
C TRP A 215 -10.81 -3.92 -5.55
N GLU A 216 -10.08 -4.75 -6.28
CA GLU A 216 -9.85 -6.16 -5.96
C GLU A 216 -8.35 -6.41 -5.83
N ALA A 217 -7.95 -7.01 -4.70
CA ALA A 217 -6.62 -7.54 -4.54
C ALA A 217 -6.65 -9.05 -4.77
N PHE A 218 -5.71 -9.52 -5.58
CA PHE A 218 -5.54 -10.92 -5.91
C PHE A 218 -4.17 -11.39 -5.44
N PHE A 219 -4.10 -12.61 -4.93
CA PHE A 219 -2.86 -13.28 -4.58
C PHE A 219 -2.73 -14.55 -5.41
N GLN A 220 -1.55 -14.82 -5.95
CA GLN A 220 -1.28 -16.08 -6.65
C GLN A 220 -0.38 -16.99 -5.83
N LEU A 221 -0.84 -18.21 -5.58
CA LEU A 221 -0.09 -19.25 -4.89
C LEU A 221 -0.03 -20.51 -5.75
N HIS A 222 1.17 -20.99 -6.07
CA HIS A 222 1.37 -22.18 -6.92
C HIS A 222 0.58 -22.15 -8.25
N GLY A 223 0.44 -20.98 -8.87
CA GLY A 223 -0.30 -20.81 -10.12
C GLY A 223 -1.82 -20.70 -9.98
N MET A 224 -2.37 -20.74 -8.75
CA MET A 224 -3.78 -20.48 -8.47
C MET A 224 -3.99 -19.03 -8.07
N THR A 225 -4.94 -18.34 -8.72
CA THR A 225 -5.39 -17.00 -8.31
C THR A 225 -6.43 -17.10 -7.22
N HIS A 226 -6.15 -16.46 -6.09
CA HIS A 226 -7.08 -16.29 -4.99
C HIS A 226 -7.55 -14.82 -4.97
N LEU A 227 -8.85 -14.60 -5.16
CA LEU A 227 -9.45 -13.30 -4.84
C LEU A 227 -9.38 -13.14 -3.33
N LEU A 228 -8.58 -12.18 -2.90
CA LEU A 228 -8.31 -12.01 -1.49
C LEU A 228 -9.32 -11.06 -0.86
N CYS A 229 -9.63 -9.98 -1.57
CA CYS A 229 -10.16 -8.80 -0.95
C CYS A 229 -10.85 -7.94 -2.02
N ARG A 230 -12.09 -7.57 -1.78
CA ARG A 230 -12.80 -6.53 -2.53
C ARG A 230 -13.08 -5.39 -1.56
N CYS A 231 -12.76 -4.16 -1.93
CA CYS A 231 -13.24 -3.01 -1.17
C CYS A 231 -14.77 -2.94 -1.31
N PRO A 232 -15.55 -3.25 -0.25
CA PRO A 232 -16.99 -3.32 -0.36
C PRO A 232 -17.57 -1.92 -0.54
N GLN A 233 -18.76 -1.83 -1.15
CA GLN A 233 -19.59 -0.64 -0.99
C GLN A 233 -19.80 -0.38 0.51
N PRO A 234 -19.86 0.88 0.96
CA PRO A 234 -20.20 1.19 2.35
C PRO A 234 -21.53 0.50 2.70
N ALA A 235 -21.48 -0.45 3.64
CA ALA A 235 -22.61 -1.30 3.96
C ALA A 235 -23.69 -0.49 4.70
N HIS A 236 -24.74 -0.11 3.97
CA HIS A 236 -26.08 0.24 4.47
C HIS A 236 -26.19 1.51 5.36
N PRO A 237 -27.27 2.32 5.24
CA PRO A 237 -27.46 3.61 5.94
C PRO A 237 -27.27 3.64 7.46
N LEU A 238 -27.28 2.49 8.15
CA LEU A 238 -27.08 2.41 9.60
C LEU A 238 -25.63 2.68 10.05
N GLN A 239 -24.63 2.50 9.18
CA GLN A 239 -23.24 2.88 9.49
C GLN A 239 -22.98 4.38 9.30
N ARG A 240 -23.71 5.05 8.38
CA ARG A 240 -23.70 6.53 8.28
C ARG A 240 -24.37 7.18 9.49
N GLN A 241 -25.46 6.58 9.97
CA GLN A 241 -26.19 7.11 11.12
C GLN A 241 -25.36 7.04 12.42
N ARG A 242 -24.63 5.95 12.65
CA ARG A 242 -23.84 5.79 13.89
C ARG A 242 -22.56 6.61 13.96
N ALA A 243 -21.95 6.93 12.81
CA ALA A 243 -20.86 7.91 12.76
C ALA A 243 -21.37 9.32 13.11
N ALA A 244 -22.55 9.69 12.61
CA ALA A 244 -23.22 10.95 12.95
C ALA A 244 -23.72 11.01 14.42
N ASP A 245 -24.20 9.89 14.96
CA ASP A 245 -24.68 9.81 16.35
C ASP A 245 -23.50 9.82 17.36
N ALA A 246 -22.34 9.27 17.00
CA ALA A 246 -21.12 9.35 17.80
C ALA A 246 -20.52 10.76 17.84
N GLU A 247 -20.75 11.58 16.80
CA GLU A 247 -20.35 12.98 16.75
C GLU A 247 -21.19 13.86 17.71
N GLN A 248 -22.41 13.42 18.07
CA GLN A 248 -23.30 14.13 18.99
C GLN A 248 -23.15 13.73 20.47
N GLN A 249 -22.49 12.61 20.78
CA GLN A 249 -22.37 12.10 22.14
C GLN A 249 -20.91 11.72 22.49
N HIS A 250 -20.23 12.70 23.11
CA HIS A 250 -19.03 12.54 23.96
C HIS A 250 -17.65 12.37 23.29
N GLN A 251 -16.84 13.43 23.51
CA GLN A 251 -15.38 13.56 23.64
C GLN A 251 -14.45 12.79 22.66
N PRO A 252 -13.59 13.51 21.90
CA PRO A 252 -12.75 12.94 20.86
C PRO A 252 -11.65 12.06 21.48
N THR A 253 -11.69 10.75 21.18
CA THR A 253 -10.55 9.85 21.40
C THR A 253 -9.41 10.27 20.47
N ARG A 254 -8.41 10.92 21.08
CA ARG A 254 -7.22 11.46 20.42
C ARG A 254 -6.28 10.34 19.99
N LEU A 255 -6.17 10.07 18.69
CA LEU A 255 -5.00 9.39 18.13
C LEU A 255 -3.76 10.28 18.29
N GLN A 256 -2.81 9.88 19.12
CA GLN A 256 -1.54 10.58 19.32
C GLN A 256 -0.54 10.22 18.20
N ALA A 257 -0.08 11.27 17.51
CA ALA A 257 1.18 11.41 16.75
C ALA A 257 1.53 10.35 15.66
N ALA A 258 1.36 10.76 14.40
CA ALA A 258 2.07 10.18 13.25
C ALA A 258 2.75 11.31 12.43
N PRO A 259 4.08 11.32 12.25
CA PRO A 259 4.76 12.08 11.20
C PRO A 259 4.48 11.46 9.81
N ALA A 260 4.93 12.11 8.73
CA ALA A 260 4.76 11.63 7.35
C ALA A 260 5.27 10.19 7.16
N HIS A 261 4.73 9.51 6.15
CA HIS A 261 5.10 8.14 5.75
C HIS A 261 4.69 7.07 6.75
N CYS A 262 3.39 6.99 6.99
CA CYS A 262 2.75 5.80 7.51
C CYS A 262 2.21 4.98 6.34
N LEU A 263 2.55 3.69 6.28
CA LEU A 263 1.67 2.73 5.62
C LEU A 263 0.38 2.67 6.45
N GLY A 264 -0.79 2.86 5.85
CA GLY A 264 -2.07 2.59 6.50
C GLY A 264 -2.82 1.53 5.70
N VAL A 265 -3.31 0.47 6.33
CA VAL A 265 -4.06 -0.59 5.65
C VAL A 265 -5.56 -0.38 5.86
N PRO A 266 -6.33 0.14 4.88
CA PRO A 266 -7.78 0.31 5.02
C PRO A 266 -8.57 -0.98 4.73
N VAL A 267 -9.77 -1.00 5.32
CA VAL A 267 -10.80 -2.06 5.43
C VAL A 267 -11.24 -2.63 4.08
N CYS A 268 -11.25 -3.96 3.86
CA CYS A 268 -11.89 -4.56 2.67
C CYS A 268 -12.26 -6.07 2.76
N SER A 269 -13.51 -6.49 3.01
CA SER A 269 -13.99 -7.91 3.05
C SER A 269 -13.21 -9.01 2.28
N THR A 270 -12.90 -10.14 2.97
CA THR A 270 -12.36 -11.38 2.39
C THR A 270 -13.48 -12.36 2.06
N GLY A 271 -13.44 -12.98 0.88
CA GLY A 271 -14.36 -14.07 0.55
C GLY A 271 -13.63 -15.12 -0.28
N ARG A 272 -13.43 -16.32 0.28
CA ARG A 272 -13.00 -17.49 -0.51
C ARG A 272 -14.04 -17.77 -1.60
N ARG A 273 -13.67 -17.56 -2.86
CA ARG A 273 -14.26 -18.28 -3.99
C ARG A 273 -13.15 -18.96 -4.77
N GLU A 274 -13.17 -20.29 -4.75
CA GLU A 274 -12.45 -21.09 -5.73
C GLU A 274 -13.12 -20.86 -7.09
N THR A 275 -12.44 -20.18 -8.00
CA THR A 275 -12.82 -20.21 -9.41
C THR A 275 -11.92 -21.22 -10.10
N THR A 276 -12.48 -22.38 -10.44
CA THR A 276 -11.84 -23.30 -11.38
C THR A 276 -11.73 -22.59 -12.73
N ALA A 277 -10.52 -22.55 -13.30
CA ALA A 277 -10.34 -22.12 -14.68
C ALA A 277 -11.14 -23.06 -15.59
N SER A 278 -11.99 -22.48 -16.43
CA SER A 278 -12.59 -23.11 -17.60
C SER A 278 -12.16 -22.36 -18.84
#